data_AF-A0A966VII8-F1
#
_entry.id   AF-A0A966VII8-F1
#
_cell.length_a   1.000
_cell.length_b   1.000
_cell.length_c   1.000
_cell.angle_alpha   90.00
_cell.angle_beta   90.00
_cell.angle_gamma   90.00
#
_symmetry.space_group_name_H-M   'P 1'
#
loop_
_entity.id
_entity.type
_entity.pdbx_description
1 polymer ?
#
loop_
_entity_poly.entity_id
_entity_poly.type
_entity_poly.pdbx_seq_one_letter_code
_entity_poly.pdbx_strand_id
1 'polypeptide(L)'
;MSVMELAVKREVQIIEPGWSMPHFLEKLLLALKDGPALSTAPLEVADVDPKVALIVKTSGSTGNPKSVLLTSQSLISSARASHKYLSASSGQRWSLLLPTTHIAGINVLVRSIELGTVPVGVDSQAEFSAIVPTQLHRAVHSDKQLLEHLQNCKAVLVGGARLDSELKKRAQDLGIKVITTYGMSETSGG
;
A
#
# COMPACT_ATOMS: atom_id res chain seq x y z
N MET A 1 -9.72 -44.66 -8.72
CA MET A 1 -8.99 -44.14 -7.54
C MET A 1 -8.85 -42.65 -7.74
N SER A 2 -9.59 -41.85 -6.97
CA SER A 2 -9.44 -40.39 -6.96
C SER A 2 -8.15 -40.07 -6.22
N VAL A 3 -7.19 -39.46 -6.90
CA VAL A 3 -6.01 -38.89 -6.25
C VAL A 3 -6.54 -37.74 -5.40
N MET A 4 -6.55 -37.91 -4.08
CA MET A 4 -6.74 -36.78 -3.17
C MET A 4 -5.56 -35.85 -3.39
N GLU A 5 -5.79 -34.80 -4.19
CA GLU A 5 -4.91 -33.67 -4.32
C GLU A 5 -4.80 -33.08 -2.91
N LEU A 6 -3.72 -33.39 -2.20
CA LEU A 6 -3.39 -32.75 -0.94
C LEU A 6 -3.25 -31.27 -1.28
N ALA A 7 -4.29 -30.49 -0.99
CA ALA A 7 -4.27 -29.06 -1.21
C ALA A 7 -3.06 -28.51 -0.47
N VAL A 8 -2.03 -28.12 -1.24
CA VAL A 8 -0.86 -27.46 -0.68
C VAL A 8 -1.40 -26.23 0.03
N LYS A 9 -1.01 -26.07 1.29
CA LYS A 9 -1.46 -25.00 2.17
C LYS A 9 -0.28 -24.10 2.44
N ARG A 10 -0.50 -22.79 2.41
CA ARG A 10 0.56 -21.79 2.63
C ARG A 10 0.46 -21.23 4.04
N GLU A 11 1.57 -21.32 4.76
CA GLU A 11 1.69 -20.79 6.13
C GLU A 11 1.43 -19.27 6.15
N VAL A 12 0.89 -18.80 7.27
CA VAL A 12 0.68 -17.36 7.50
C VAL A 12 1.60 -16.85 8.61
N GLN A 13 2.24 -15.71 8.35
CA GLN A 13 3.01 -14.95 9.31
C GLN A 13 2.31 -13.61 9.60
N ILE A 14 2.15 -13.27 10.88
CA ILE A 14 1.59 -11.98 11.30
C ILE A 14 2.67 -10.90 11.17
N ILE A 15 2.29 -9.73 10.64
CA ILE A 15 3.15 -8.55 10.61
C ILE A 15 3.20 -7.95 12.01
N GLU A 16 4.39 -7.96 12.61
CA GLU A 16 4.60 -7.41 13.96
C GLU A 16 4.91 -5.91 13.91
N PRO A 17 4.38 -5.08 14.84
CA PRO A 17 4.66 -3.64 14.89
C PRO A 17 6.15 -3.27 15.01
N GLY A 18 6.98 -4.19 15.53
CA GLY A 18 8.41 -3.97 15.73
C GLY A 18 9.29 -4.25 14.52
N TRP A 19 8.73 -4.66 13.37
CA TRP A 19 9.53 -4.93 12.19
C TRP A 19 10.22 -3.67 11.67
N SER A 20 11.52 -3.78 11.42
CA SER A 20 12.25 -2.75 10.67
C SER A 20 11.79 -2.74 9.22
N MET A 21 11.88 -1.59 8.55
CA MET A 21 11.51 -1.48 7.13
C MET A 21 12.24 -2.49 6.23
N PRO A 22 13.57 -2.72 6.36
CA PRO A 22 14.25 -3.75 5.58
C PRO A 22 13.69 -5.15 5.82
N HIS A 23 13.43 -5.51 7.07
CA HIS A 23 12.86 -6.83 7.40
C HIS A 23 11.45 -6.99 6.83
N PHE A 24 10.63 -5.94 6.90
CA PHE A 24 9.30 -5.98 6.33
C PHE A 24 9.34 -6.15 4.81
N LEU A 25 10.18 -5.40 4.11
CA LEU A 25 10.33 -5.54 2.66
C LEU A 25 10.82 -6.93 2.26
N GLU A 26 11.78 -7.49 3.01
CA GLU A 26 12.25 -8.86 2.83
C GLU A 26 11.10 -9.88 2.96
N LYS A 27 10.34 -9.80 4.06
CA LYS A 27 9.20 -10.70 4.30
C LYS A 27 8.10 -10.53 3.27
N LEU A 28 7.81 -9.30 2.87
CA LEU A 28 6.82 -9.02 1.83
C LEU A 28 7.28 -9.54 0.47
N LEU A 29 8.57 -9.40 0.13
CA LEU A 29 9.13 -9.96 -1.11
C LEU A 29 9.03 -11.49 -1.13
N LEU A 30 9.29 -12.15 0.00
CA LEU A 30 9.09 -13.60 0.15
C LEU A 30 7.62 -13.97 -0.03
N ALA A 31 6.70 -13.21 0.57
CA ALA A 31 5.26 -13.43 0.44
C ALA A 31 4.72 -13.17 -0.98
N LEU A 32 5.30 -12.23 -1.73
CA LEU A 32 4.94 -12.02 -3.13
C LEU A 32 5.44 -13.16 -4.05
N LYS A 33 6.43 -13.93 -3.59
CA LYS A 33 6.88 -15.18 -4.20
C LYS A 33 6.20 -16.35 -3.50
N ASP A 34 6.97 -17.33 -3.05
CA ASP A 34 6.49 -18.60 -2.51
C ASP A 34 6.71 -18.75 -0.99
N GLY A 35 7.15 -17.70 -0.29
CA GLY A 35 7.34 -17.70 1.17
C GLY A 35 6.01 -17.69 1.95
N PRO A 36 6.01 -17.53 3.28
CA PRO A 36 4.76 -17.41 4.04
C PRO A 36 3.90 -16.22 3.58
N ALA A 37 2.58 -16.38 3.58
CA ALA A 37 1.66 -15.26 3.40
C ALA A 37 1.74 -14.32 4.61
N LEU A 38 1.54 -13.01 4.40
CA LEU A 38 1.54 -12.04 5.50
C LEU A 38 0.12 -11.68 5.93
N SER A 39 -0.11 -11.44 7.21
CA SER A 39 -1.39 -10.93 7.72
C SER A 39 -1.19 -9.63 8.50
N THR A 40 -2.02 -8.62 8.23
CA THR A 40 -1.99 -7.34 8.96
C THR A 40 -2.62 -7.39 10.35
N ALA A 41 -3.19 -8.54 10.72
CA ALA A 41 -3.80 -8.80 12.03
C ALA A 41 -3.75 -10.29 12.38
N PRO A 42 -3.92 -10.65 13.67
CA PRO A 42 -4.06 -12.04 14.07
C PRO A 42 -5.20 -12.75 13.33
N LEU A 43 -4.95 -14.00 12.93
CA LEU A 43 -5.92 -14.89 12.28
C LEU A 43 -6.12 -16.14 13.14
N GLU A 44 -7.32 -16.70 13.08
CA GLU A 44 -7.66 -17.98 13.71
C GLU A 44 -7.26 -19.19 12.83
N VAL A 45 -6.77 -18.94 11.62
CA VAL A 45 -6.30 -19.96 10.67
C VAL A 45 -4.79 -19.93 10.55
N ALA A 46 -4.16 -21.10 10.54
CA ALA A 46 -2.72 -21.26 10.43
C ALA A 46 -2.22 -21.24 8.98
N ASP A 47 -3.11 -21.51 8.03
CA ASP A 47 -2.78 -21.66 6.62
C ASP A 47 -3.88 -21.13 5.68
N VAL A 48 -3.49 -20.78 4.46
CA VAL A 48 -4.35 -20.24 3.40
C VAL A 48 -4.06 -20.90 2.04
N ASP A 49 -4.91 -20.60 1.05
CA ASP A 49 -4.67 -20.98 -0.35
C ASP A 49 -3.26 -20.51 -0.80
N PRO A 50 -2.48 -21.35 -1.51
CA PRO A 50 -1.13 -21.03 -1.96
C PRO A 50 -0.98 -19.72 -2.73
N LYS A 51 -2.03 -19.30 -3.44
CA LYS A 51 -2.01 -18.07 -4.24
C LYS A 51 -2.06 -16.82 -3.38
N VAL A 52 -2.52 -16.92 -2.13
CA VAL A 52 -2.67 -15.78 -1.21
C VAL A 52 -1.31 -15.37 -0.69
N ALA A 53 -0.97 -14.09 -0.86
CA ALA A 53 0.28 -13.49 -0.39
C ALA A 53 0.06 -12.57 0.82
N LEU A 54 -1.12 -11.96 0.91
CA LEU A 54 -1.43 -10.97 1.91
C LEU A 54 -2.87 -11.11 2.38
N ILE A 55 -3.07 -11.07 3.69
CA ILE A 55 -4.38 -10.96 4.32
C ILE A 55 -4.46 -9.58 4.98
N VAL A 56 -5.46 -8.79 4.59
CA VAL A 56 -5.71 -7.47 5.17
C VAL A 56 -7.04 -7.51 5.91
N LYS A 57 -7.01 -7.18 7.21
CA LYS A 57 -8.24 -7.06 8.00
C LYS A 57 -8.85 -5.67 7.79
N THR A 58 -10.10 -5.63 7.36
CA THR A 58 -10.87 -4.40 7.21
C THR A 58 -11.83 -4.24 8.38
N SER A 59 -12.07 -3.00 8.80
CA SER A 59 -12.89 -2.69 9.98
C SER A 59 -14.36 -3.07 9.82
N GLY A 60 -14.84 -3.35 8.59
CA GLY A 60 -16.21 -3.79 8.30
C GLY A 60 -17.26 -2.81 8.81
N SER A 61 -17.88 -2.01 7.92
CA SER A 61 -18.97 -1.11 8.31
C SER A 61 -20.20 -1.81 8.93
N THR A 62 -20.26 -3.14 8.83
CA THR A 62 -21.33 -4.02 9.35
C THR A 62 -20.99 -4.68 10.70
N GLY A 63 -19.97 -4.21 11.42
CA GLY A 63 -19.66 -4.61 12.81
C GLY A 63 -18.76 -5.85 12.97
N ASN A 64 -18.69 -6.73 11.97
CA ASN A 64 -17.77 -7.87 11.95
C ASN A 64 -16.57 -7.58 11.03
N PRO A 65 -15.34 -7.52 11.56
CA PRO A 65 -14.14 -7.34 10.75
C PRO A 65 -14.02 -8.44 9.69
N LYS A 66 -13.77 -8.05 8.44
CA LYS A 66 -13.59 -8.99 7.32
C LYS A 66 -12.12 -9.11 6.96
N SER A 67 -11.67 -10.32 6.66
CA SER A 67 -10.34 -10.56 6.11
C SER A 67 -10.43 -10.57 4.59
N VAL A 68 -9.63 -9.71 3.95
CA VAL A 68 -9.47 -9.70 2.51
C VAL A 68 -8.20 -10.47 2.17
N LEU A 69 -8.34 -11.56 1.41
CA LEU A 69 -7.23 -12.40 0.96
C LEU A 69 -6.80 -11.95 -0.43
N LEU A 70 -5.55 -11.50 -0.54
CA LEU A 70 -4.98 -10.93 -1.77
C LEU A 70 -3.87 -11.82 -2.29
N THR A 71 -3.88 -12.03 -3.60
CA THR A 71 -2.89 -12.86 -4.28
C THR A 71 -1.63 -12.07 -4.63
N SER A 72 -0.50 -12.75 -4.82
CA SER A 72 0.71 -12.11 -5.37
C SER A 72 0.40 -11.40 -6.69
N GLN A 73 -0.37 -12.07 -7.56
CA GLN A 73 -0.70 -11.54 -8.88
C GLN A 73 -1.52 -10.25 -8.78
N SER A 74 -2.50 -10.16 -7.89
CA SER A 74 -3.32 -8.95 -7.75
C SER A 74 -2.51 -7.76 -7.21
N LEU A 75 -1.64 -7.99 -6.24
CA LEU A 75 -0.76 -6.96 -5.68
C LEU A 75 0.24 -6.44 -6.73
N ILE A 76 0.93 -7.35 -7.43
CA ILE A 76 1.91 -6.99 -8.47
C ILE A 76 1.22 -6.30 -9.65
N SER A 77 0.07 -6.82 -10.11
CA SER A 77 -0.71 -6.17 -11.17
C SER A 77 -1.14 -4.76 -10.79
N SER A 78 -1.58 -4.54 -9.55
CA SER A 78 -1.96 -3.22 -9.04
C SER A 78 -0.77 -2.24 -9.00
N ALA A 79 0.38 -2.69 -8.52
CA ALA A 79 1.61 -1.90 -8.51
C ALA A 79 2.04 -1.50 -9.94
N ARG A 80 2.10 -2.47 -10.86
CA ARG A 80 2.46 -2.23 -12.28
C ARG A 80 1.48 -1.30 -12.99
N ALA A 81 0.18 -1.44 -12.73
CA ALA A 81 -0.83 -0.55 -13.29
C ALA A 81 -0.61 0.90 -12.81
N SER A 82 -0.31 1.08 -11.52
CA SER A 82 0.03 2.39 -10.94
C SER A 82 1.29 2.96 -11.58
N HIS A 83 2.36 2.17 -11.69
CA HIS A 83 3.61 2.60 -12.31
C HIS A 83 3.45 2.98 -13.78
N LYS A 84 2.69 2.19 -14.55
CA LYS A 84 2.38 2.50 -15.95
C LYS A 84 1.63 3.82 -16.07
N TYR A 85 0.61 4.04 -15.24
CA TYR A 85 -0.14 5.30 -15.23
C TYR A 85 0.75 6.50 -14.88
N LEU A 86 1.66 6.33 -13.91
CA LEU A 86 2.58 7.36 -13.45
C LEU A 86 3.84 7.53 -14.33
N SER A 87 4.00 6.71 -15.37
CA SER A 87 5.24 6.61 -16.16
C SER A 87 6.49 6.41 -15.27
N ALA A 88 6.36 5.59 -14.23
CA ALA A 88 7.43 5.31 -13.29
C ALA A 88 8.53 4.44 -13.92
N SER A 89 9.76 4.64 -13.46
CA SER A 89 10.99 4.00 -13.91
C SER A 89 11.73 3.41 -12.71
N SER A 90 12.50 2.34 -12.93
CA SER A 90 13.31 1.71 -11.88
C SER A 90 14.23 2.71 -11.18
N GLY A 91 14.43 2.53 -9.87
CA GLY A 91 15.21 3.43 -9.04
C GLY A 91 14.45 4.65 -8.50
N GLN A 92 13.26 4.95 -9.02
CA GLN A 92 12.39 5.97 -8.42
C GLN A 92 11.74 5.44 -7.13
N ARG A 93 11.56 6.34 -6.17
CA ARG A 93 11.13 6.01 -4.81
C ARG A 93 9.72 6.48 -4.51
N TRP A 94 9.06 5.72 -3.65
CA TRP A 94 7.82 6.12 -3.01
C TRP A 94 8.09 6.59 -1.58
N SER A 95 7.33 7.57 -1.09
CA SER A 95 7.29 7.86 0.35
C SER A 95 6.19 7.06 1.04
N LEU A 96 6.50 6.44 2.17
CA LEU A 96 5.54 5.73 3.02
C LEU A 96 5.05 6.65 4.14
N LEU A 97 3.88 7.25 3.93
CA LEU A 97 3.22 8.15 4.89
C LEU A 97 1.90 7.58 5.42
N LEU A 98 1.58 6.34 5.06
CA LEU A 98 0.35 5.64 5.42
C LEU A 98 0.68 4.44 6.33
N PRO A 99 -0.19 4.10 7.29
CA PRO A 99 -0.02 2.90 8.10
C PRO A 99 0.00 1.64 7.21
N THR A 100 0.92 0.73 7.52
CA THR A 100 1.05 -0.57 6.84
C THR A 100 0.05 -1.62 7.36
N THR A 101 -0.87 -1.23 8.24
CA THR A 101 -2.01 -2.05 8.68
C THR A 101 -3.14 -2.08 7.65
N HIS A 102 -3.13 -1.15 6.69
CA HIS A 102 -4.11 -1.05 5.60
C HIS A 102 -3.45 -1.28 4.25
N ILE A 103 -4.26 -1.72 3.27
CA ILE A 103 -3.79 -2.00 1.91
C ILE A 103 -3.05 -0.82 1.26
N ALA A 104 -3.44 0.42 1.55
CA ALA A 104 -2.83 1.60 0.95
C ALA A 104 -1.35 1.77 1.35
N GLY A 105 -1.01 1.50 2.62
CA GLY A 105 0.38 1.48 3.08
C GLY A 105 1.16 0.30 2.51
N ILE A 106 0.55 -0.89 2.46
CA ILE A 106 1.19 -2.08 1.85
C ILE A 106 1.46 -1.86 0.35
N ASN A 107 0.53 -1.24 -0.38
CA ASN A 107 0.70 -0.93 -1.80
C ASN A 107 1.93 -0.04 -2.05
N VAL A 108 2.26 0.88 -1.15
CA VAL A 108 3.51 1.66 -1.23
C VAL A 108 4.74 0.75 -1.14
N LEU A 109 4.73 -0.25 -0.26
CA LEU A 109 5.81 -1.22 -0.15
C LEU A 109 5.95 -2.07 -1.42
N VAL A 110 4.84 -2.63 -1.94
CA VAL A 110 4.83 -3.43 -3.17
C VAL A 110 5.31 -2.60 -4.36
N ARG A 111 4.87 -1.35 -4.47
CA ARG A 111 5.32 -0.40 -5.51
C ARG A 111 6.81 -0.07 -5.39
N SER A 112 7.36 -0.01 -4.17
CA SER A 112 8.80 0.22 -3.97
C SER A 112 9.60 -1.01 -4.40
N ILE A 113 9.14 -2.21 -4.03
CA ILE A 113 9.73 -3.50 -4.45
C ILE A 113 9.77 -3.61 -5.98
N GLU A 114 8.66 -3.35 -6.67
CA GLU A 114 8.59 -3.42 -8.15
C GLU A 114 9.48 -2.38 -8.85
N LEU A 115 9.84 -1.27 -8.20
CA LEU A 115 10.83 -0.30 -8.71
C LEU A 115 12.27 -0.62 -8.28
N GLY A 116 12.47 -1.64 -7.46
CA GLY A 116 13.79 -2.02 -6.92
C GLY A 116 14.30 -1.04 -5.86
N THR A 117 13.41 -0.41 -5.09
CA THR A 117 13.76 0.61 -4.08
C THR A 117 13.15 0.32 -2.72
N VAL A 118 13.65 1.04 -1.70
CA VAL A 118 13.03 1.12 -0.38
C VAL A 118 12.21 2.41 -0.28
N PRO A 119 11.03 2.39 0.37
CA PRO A 119 10.27 3.60 0.59
C PRO A 119 10.97 4.50 1.60
N VAL A 120 10.69 5.80 1.52
CA VAL A 120 11.30 6.80 2.40
C VAL A 120 10.25 7.57 3.21
N GLY A 121 10.68 8.21 4.30
CA GLY A 121 9.84 9.12 5.08
C GLY A 121 9.71 10.50 4.45
N VAL A 122 9.07 11.42 5.17
CA VAL A 122 8.92 12.83 4.77
C VAL A 122 10.25 13.59 4.74
N ASP A 123 11.27 13.11 5.47
CA ASP A 123 12.60 13.73 5.56
C ASP A 123 13.51 13.41 4.35
N SER A 124 12.97 12.83 3.28
CA SER A 124 13.75 12.31 2.16
C SER A 124 13.01 12.44 0.84
N GLN A 125 13.75 12.73 -0.23
CA GLN A 125 13.16 12.90 -1.56
C GLN A 125 12.52 11.61 -2.08
N ALA A 126 11.29 11.72 -2.55
CA ALA A 126 10.56 10.67 -3.25
C ALA A 126 9.90 11.24 -4.50
N GLU A 127 9.78 10.43 -5.54
CA GLU A 127 9.06 10.81 -6.75
C GLU A 127 7.54 10.64 -6.59
N PHE A 128 7.11 9.74 -5.72
CA PHE A 128 5.71 9.41 -5.56
C PHE A 128 5.31 9.38 -4.09
N SER A 129 4.10 9.85 -3.79
CA SER A 129 3.50 9.75 -2.47
C SER A 129 2.05 9.28 -2.57
N ALA A 130 1.56 8.62 -1.53
CA ALA A 130 0.15 8.29 -1.35
C ALA A 130 -0.28 8.77 0.03
N ILE A 131 -1.38 9.54 0.09
CA ILE A 131 -1.90 10.14 1.31
C ILE A 131 -3.43 10.13 1.33
N VAL A 132 -4.02 10.38 2.49
CA VAL A 132 -5.47 10.62 2.63
C VAL A 132 -5.81 12.12 2.59
N PRO A 133 -7.07 12.52 2.29
CA PRO A 133 -7.48 13.92 2.26
C PRO A 133 -7.15 14.71 3.54
N THR A 134 -7.20 14.08 4.71
CA THR A 134 -6.86 14.74 5.98
C THR A 134 -5.36 15.08 6.09
N GLN A 135 -4.48 14.27 5.51
CA GLN A 135 -3.05 14.59 5.41
C GLN A 135 -2.80 15.72 4.41
N LEU A 136 -3.51 15.73 3.27
CA LEU A 136 -3.45 16.84 2.32
C LEU A 136 -3.92 18.16 2.96
N HIS A 137 -5.01 18.10 3.74
CA HIS A 137 -5.49 19.25 4.50
C HIS A 137 -4.41 19.77 5.45
N ARG A 138 -3.73 18.90 6.21
CA ARG A 138 -2.63 19.31 7.09
C ARG A 138 -1.50 19.97 6.32
N ALA A 139 -1.04 19.36 5.22
CA ALA A 139 0.02 19.91 4.39
C ALA A 139 -0.29 21.36 3.97
N VAL A 140 -1.51 21.60 3.48
CA VAL A 140 -1.93 22.90 2.94
C VAL A 140 -2.14 23.98 4.01
N HIS A 141 -2.35 23.61 5.28
CA HIS A 141 -2.75 24.57 6.32
C HIS A 141 -1.76 24.72 7.47
N SER A 142 -1.05 23.66 7.87
CA SER A 142 -0.31 23.64 9.14
C SER A 142 0.99 22.84 9.13
N ASP A 143 1.24 22.03 8.10
CA ASP A 143 2.38 21.11 8.05
C ASP A 143 3.31 21.46 6.89
N LYS A 144 4.27 22.37 7.14
CA LYS A 144 5.20 22.89 6.13
C LYS A 144 6.11 21.81 5.57
N GLN A 145 6.60 20.91 6.42
CA GLN A 145 7.49 19.82 6.01
C GLN A 145 6.76 18.86 5.06
N LEU A 146 5.52 18.49 5.41
CA LEU A 146 4.71 17.67 4.52
C LEU A 146 4.39 18.42 3.22
N LEU A 147 4.08 19.72 3.27
CA LEU A 147 3.84 20.52 2.07
C LEU A 147 5.03 20.48 1.11
N GLU A 148 6.23 20.79 1.61
CA GLU A 148 7.46 20.79 0.81
C GLU A 148 7.75 19.41 0.22
N HIS A 149 7.58 18.35 1.00
CA HIS A 149 7.73 16.97 0.51
C HIS A 149 6.76 16.67 -0.65
N LEU A 150 5.49 17.03 -0.50
CA LEU A 150 4.47 16.77 -1.52
C LEU A 150 4.64 17.64 -2.79
N GLN A 151 5.14 18.87 -2.66
CA GLN A 151 5.47 19.74 -3.79
C GLN A 151 6.62 19.15 -4.65
N ASN A 152 7.59 18.51 -4.00
CA ASN A 152 8.74 17.90 -4.66
C ASN A 152 8.42 16.56 -5.35
N CYS A 153 7.28 15.94 -5.02
CA CYS A 153 6.84 14.71 -5.69
C CYS A 153 6.48 14.97 -7.17
N LYS A 154 6.72 13.95 -8.01
CA LYS A 154 6.21 13.90 -9.40
C LYS A 154 4.71 13.61 -9.44
N ALA A 155 4.19 12.87 -8.47
CA ALA A 155 2.76 12.68 -8.28
C ALA A 155 2.41 12.37 -6.82
N VAL A 156 1.27 12.88 -6.36
CA VAL A 156 0.69 12.60 -5.05
C VAL A 156 -0.67 11.96 -5.24
N LEU A 157 -0.77 10.67 -4.96
CA LEU A 157 -2.04 9.94 -4.94
C LEU A 157 -2.82 10.31 -3.69
N VAL A 158 -4.07 10.74 -3.86
CA VAL A 158 -4.96 11.12 -2.74
C VAL A 158 -6.23 10.29 -2.83
N GLY A 159 -6.44 9.41 -1.85
CA GLY A 159 -7.54 8.44 -1.85
C GLY A 159 -7.98 8.03 -0.45
N GLY A 160 -8.78 6.97 -0.37
CA GLY A 160 -9.31 6.43 0.90
C GLY A 160 -10.51 7.20 1.48
N ALA A 161 -10.78 8.41 1.02
CA ALA A 161 -12.00 9.17 1.30
C ALA A 161 -12.28 10.17 0.18
N ARG A 162 -13.48 10.77 0.20
CA ARG A 162 -13.83 11.86 -0.72
C ARG A 162 -12.86 13.02 -0.54
N LEU A 163 -12.23 13.44 -1.63
CA LEU A 163 -11.44 14.65 -1.68
C LEU A 163 -12.35 15.83 -2.05
N ASP A 164 -12.41 16.83 -1.16
CA ASP A 164 -13.10 18.09 -1.42
C ASP A 164 -12.45 18.86 -2.59
N SER A 165 -13.29 19.47 -3.43
CA SER A 165 -12.82 20.16 -4.64
C SER A 165 -12.04 21.44 -4.33
N GLU A 166 -12.39 22.15 -3.27
CA GLU A 166 -11.67 23.37 -2.85
C GLU A 166 -10.30 23.00 -2.29
N LEU A 167 -10.24 21.96 -1.45
CA LEU A 167 -8.97 21.43 -0.95
C LEU A 167 -8.06 20.95 -2.09
N LYS A 168 -8.63 20.23 -3.07
CA LYS A 168 -7.88 19.80 -4.27
C LYS A 168 -7.30 20.99 -5.03
N LYS A 169 -8.14 21.99 -5.32
CA LYS A 169 -7.72 23.20 -6.04
C LYS A 169 -6.60 23.93 -5.29
N ARG A 170 -6.77 24.15 -3.98
CA ARG A 170 -5.77 24.82 -3.15
C ARG A 170 -4.43 24.08 -3.12
N ALA A 171 -4.45 22.74 -3.03
CA ALA A 171 -3.24 21.94 -3.11
C ALA A 171 -2.52 22.09 -4.47
N GLN A 172 -3.28 22.12 -5.57
CA GLN A 172 -2.75 22.33 -6.92
C GLN A 172 -2.19 23.75 -7.11
N ASP A 173 -2.87 24.77 -6.58
CA ASP A 173 -2.40 26.17 -6.58
C ASP A 173 -1.09 26.33 -5.80
N LEU A 174 -0.87 25.48 -4.78
CA LEU A 174 0.40 25.37 -4.05
C LEU A 174 1.44 24.49 -4.75
N GLY A 175 1.19 24.00 -5.96
CA GLY A 175 2.15 23.23 -6.76
C GLY A 175 2.17 21.72 -6.49
N ILE A 176 1.24 21.18 -5.69
CA ILE A 176 1.14 19.73 -5.47
C ILE A 176 0.50 19.07 -6.70
N LYS A 177 1.15 18.03 -7.24
CA LYS A 177 0.65 17.24 -8.38
C LYS A 177 -0.34 16.18 -7.92
N VAL A 178 -1.54 16.63 -7.55
CA VAL A 178 -2.60 15.78 -6.98
C VAL A 178 -3.25 14.88 -8.03
N ILE A 179 -3.29 13.58 -7.75
CA ILE A 179 -4.03 12.56 -8.51
C ILE A 179 -5.04 11.91 -7.56
N THR A 180 -6.32 12.09 -7.83
CA THR A 180 -7.38 11.47 -7.01
C THR A 180 -7.46 9.98 -7.35
N THR A 181 -7.47 9.13 -6.33
CA THR A 181 -7.63 7.69 -6.52
C THR A 181 -8.81 7.15 -5.73
N TYR A 182 -9.35 6.03 -6.21
CA TYR A 182 -10.40 5.28 -5.56
C TYR A 182 -9.99 3.80 -5.54
N GLY A 183 -10.17 3.16 -4.40
CA GLY A 183 -9.77 1.78 -4.20
C GLY A 183 -10.36 1.21 -2.93
N MET A 184 -10.43 -0.11 -2.90
CA MET A 184 -10.87 -0.90 -1.75
C MET A 184 -9.86 -2.01 -1.51
N SER A 185 -9.84 -2.57 -0.30
CA SER A 185 -8.91 -3.68 0.00
C SER A 185 -9.17 -4.87 -0.91
N GLU A 186 -10.44 -5.16 -1.20
CA GLU A 186 -10.94 -6.24 -2.05
C GLU A 186 -10.40 -6.19 -3.48
N THR A 187 -10.03 -5.01 -3.99
CA THR A 187 -9.49 -4.84 -5.34
C THR A 187 -7.97 -4.69 -5.37
N SER A 188 -7.27 -4.93 -4.24
CA SER A 188 -5.84 -4.61 -4.08
C SER A 188 -5.52 -3.14 -4.44
N GLY A 189 -6.52 -2.25 -4.35
CA GLY A 189 -6.53 -0.97 -5.05
C GLY A 189 -6.48 0.24 -4.13
N GLY A 190 -5.94 1.33 -4.68
CA GLY A 190 -5.77 2.65 -4.06
C GLY A 190 -4.64 3.42 -4.72
#